data_AF-A0A5J6Z8E3-F1
#
_entry.id   AF-A0A5J6Z8E3-F1
#
_cell.length_a   1.000
_cell.length_b   1.000
_cell.length_c   1.000
_cell.angle_alpha   90.00
_cell.angle_beta   90.00
_cell.angle_gamma   90.00
#
_symmetry.space_group_name_H-M   'P 1'
#
loop_
_entity.id
_entity.type
_entity.pdbx_description
1 polymer ?
#
loop_
_entity_poly.entity_id
_entity_poly.type
_entity_poly.pdbx_seq_one_letter_code
_entity_poly.pdbx_strand_id
1 'polypeptide(L)'
;MPRSTNPSTGGVGGQAVPGWAAHRIREEFPQFAECAGAGAGAGAGAGAGAGAGDEGRIFLTGEHICPWQFYEDPALHPFKDAALELAEFEWPRSPYDAEVLREAAPVCAAAVYVDDIFVPFEESLATAHTFRDLRPLITNRYQHNGIREDGAAIFRELQRLASDH
;
A
#
# COMPACT_ATOMS: atom_id res chain seq x y z
N MET A 1 -18.32 -11.90 -13.45
CA MET A 1 -16.90 -12.31 -13.35
C MET A 1 -16.46 -12.02 -11.93
N PRO A 2 -15.85 -12.96 -11.18
CA PRO A 2 -15.29 -12.63 -9.88
C PRO A 2 -14.13 -11.65 -10.08
N ARG A 3 -14.21 -10.45 -9.49
CA ARG A 3 -13.10 -9.50 -9.48
C ARG A 3 -11.98 -10.10 -8.63
N SER A 4 -10.74 -10.00 -9.11
CA SER A 4 -9.57 -10.50 -8.39
C SER A 4 -9.49 -9.88 -6.99
N THR A 5 -9.32 -10.72 -5.98
CA THR A 5 -9.27 -10.35 -4.55
C THR A 5 -7.86 -9.97 -4.09
N ASN A 6 -6.91 -9.86 -5.02
CA ASN A 6 -5.53 -9.56 -4.65
C ASN A 6 -5.45 -8.11 -4.14
N PRO A 7 -5.06 -7.86 -2.87
CA PRO A 7 -4.83 -6.51 -2.36
C PRO A 7 -3.52 -6.00 -2.97
N SER A 8 -3.56 -5.59 -4.24
CA SER A 8 -2.36 -5.17 -4.93
C SER A 8 -2.07 -3.70 -4.68
N THR A 9 -0.82 -3.44 -4.32
CA THR A 9 -0.19 -2.13 -4.39
C THR A 9 -0.13 -1.68 -5.85
N GLY A 10 -0.69 -0.50 -6.15
CA GLY A 10 -0.71 0.04 -7.52
C GLY A 10 0.71 0.17 -8.06
N GLY A 11 0.98 -0.44 -9.22
CA GLY A 11 2.31 -0.45 -9.83
C GLY A 11 2.25 -0.89 -11.28
N VAL A 12 3.40 -1.29 -11.83
CA VAL A 12 3.57 -1.79 -13.22
C VAL A 12 2.71 -3.03 -13.53
N GLY A 13 2.12 -3.65 -12.51
CA GLY A 13 1.16 -4.75 -12.66
C GLY A 13 -0.06 -4.37 -13.51
N GLY A 14 -0.61 -5.34 -14.23
CA GLY A 14 -1.76 -5.18 -15.13
C GLY A 14 -3.12 -5.00 -14.43
N GLN A 15 -3.17 -4.30 -13.30
CA GLN A 15 -4.34 -4.25 -12.42
C GLN A 15 -5.09 -2.92 -12.53
N ALA A 16 -6.41 -3.02 -12.53
CA ALA A 16 -7.32 -1.92 -12.23
C ALA A 16 -7.78 -2.10 -10.78
N VAL A 17 -7.57 -1.10 -9.91
CA VAL A 17 -8.20 -1.16 -8.58
C VAL A 17 -8.73 0.19 -8.16
N PRO A 18 -10.04 0.37 -8.37
CA PRO A 18 -10.93 0.68 -7.27
C PRO A 18 -12.26 -0.14 -7.38
N GLY A 19 -13.17 -0.17 -6.41
CA GLY A 19 -13.25 0.62 -5.18
C GLY A 19 -13.08 -0.16 -3.88
N TRP A 20 -12.78 0.59 -2.82
CA TRP A 20 -12.74 0.14 -1.42
C TRP A 20 -12.09 -1.24 -1.19
N ALA A 21 -10.90 -1.49 -1.75
CA ALA A 21 -10.26 -2.80 -1.70
C ALA A 21 -10.14 -3.34 -0.26
N ALA A 22 -9.66 -2.51 0.68
CA ALA A 22 -9.58 -2.89 2.08
C ALA A 22 -10.95 -3.12 2.73
N HIS A 23 -11.97 -2.34 2.35
CA HIS A 23 -13.33 -2.58 2.82
C HIS A 23 -13.84 -3.94 2.37
N ARG A 24 -13.62 -4.31 1.10
CA ARG A 24 -14.02 -5.63 0.57
C ARG A 24 -13.28 -6.76 1.27
N ILE A 25 -11.97 -6.60 1.53
CA ILE A 25 -11.20 -7.57 2.31
C ILE A 25 -11.81 -7.75 3.71
N ARG A 26 -12.25 -6.67 4.36
CA ARG A 26 -12.94 -6.76 5.66
C ARG A 26 -14.28 -7.48 5.60
N GLU A 27 -15.01 -7.35 4.48
CA GLU A 27 -16.27 -8.05 4.26
C GLU A 27 -16.06 -9.53 3.91
N GLU A 28 -14.96 -9.86 3.24
CA GLU A 28 -14.64 -11.22 2.79
C GLU A 28 -13.98 -12.07 3.88
N PHE A 29 -13.10 -11.47 4.69
CA PHE A 29 -12.27 -12.17 5.66
C PHE A 29 -12.63 -11.77 7.11
N PRO A 30 -13.26 -12.67 7.90
CA PRO A 30 -13.71 -12.38 9.26
C PRO A 30 -12.62 -11.85 10.20
N GLN A 31 -11.36 -12.25 9.98
CA GLN A 31 -10.21 -11.81 10.77
C GLN A 31 -9.98 -10.30 10.69
N PHE A 32 -10.41 -9.64 9.62
CA PHE A 32 -10.33 -8.18 9.43
C PHE A 32 -11.59 -7.43 9.89
N ALA A 33 -12.63 -8.13 10.34
CA ALA A 33 -13.84 -7.50 10.83
C ALA A 33 -13.62 -6.83 12.20
N GLU A 34 -14.20 -5.65 12.41
CA GLU A 34 -14.08 -4.88 13.67
C GLU A 34 -14.54 -5.65 14.92
N CYS A 35 -15.42 -6.64 14.73
CA CYS A 35 -15.98 -7.46 15.81
C CYS A 35 -15.29 -8.82 15.98
N ALA A 36 -14.16 -9.09 15.32
CA ALA A 36 -13.46 -10.38 15.34
C ALA A 36 -12.92 -10.85 16.72
N GLY A 37 -13.23 -10.14 17.81
CA GLY A 37 -12.89 -10.51 19.18
C GLY A 37 -13.83 -10.00 20.27
N ALA A 38 -15.09 -9.65 19.97
CA ALA A 38 -16.04 -9.17 20.99
C ALA A 38 -16.64 -10.28 21.88
N GLY A 39 -16.14 -11.52 21.76
CA GLY A 39 -16.49 -12.64 22.63
C GLY A 39 -15.25 -13.46 22.95
N ALA A 40 -14.93 -13.57 24.24
CA ALA A 40 -13.77 -14.21 24.85
C ALA A 40 -12.50 -13.36 24.88
N GLY A 41 -12.12 -12.94 26.09
CA GLY A 41 -10.95 -12.12 26.34
C GLY A 41 -9.68 -12.72 25.75
N ALA A 42 -9.09 -12.00 24.79
CA ALA A 42 -7.73 -12.22 24.32
C ALA A 42 -7.06 -10.85 24.26
N GLY A 43 -6.00 -10.68 25.04
CA GLY A 43 -5.23 -9.45 25.07
C GLY A 43 -4.67 -9.10 23.70
N ALA A 44 -4.55 -7.81 23.43
CA ALA A 44 -3.85 -7.25 22.27
C ALA A 44 -2.38 -7.68 22.30
N GLY A 45 -2.09 -8.86 21.75
CA GLY A 45 -0.76 -9.39 21.56
C GLY A 45 -0.34 -9.19 20.12
N ALA A 46 0.42 -8.13 19.84
CA ALA A 46 1.21 -8.02 18.62
C ALA A 46 2.28 -9.13 18.64
N GLY A 47 1.97 -10.27 18.03
CA GLY A 47 2.85 -11.42 17.97
C GLY A 47 2.95 -11.96 16.55
N ALA A 48 3.98 -11.51 15.82
CA ALA A 48 4.43 -12.17 14.60
C ALA A 48 4.99 -13.55 14.97
N GLY A 49 4.20 -14.59 14.71
CA GLY A 49 4.57 -15.98 14.91
C GLY A 49 3.90 -16.86 13.86
N ALA A 50 4.66 -17.20 12.82
CA ALA A 50 4.31 -18.23 11.85
C ALA A 50 4.29 -19.59 12.58
N GLY A 51 3.10 -20.19 12.73
CA GLY A 51 2.95 -21.51 13.35
C GLY A 51 1.85 -21.60 14.41
N ALA A 52 0.64 -21.16 14.11
CA ALA A 52 -0.60 -21.63 14.74
C ALA A 52 -1.75 -21.29 13.77
N GLY A 53 -2.76 -22.15 13.67
CA GLY A 53 -3.92 -21.91 12.81
C GLY A 53 -4.53 -20.53 13.04
N ASP A 54 -5.16 -19.99 11.99
CA ASP A 54 -5.63 -18.60 11.95
C ASP A 54 -6.92 -18.35 12.76
N GLU A 55 -7.42 -19.39 13.43
CA GLU A 55 -8.63 -19.33 14.23
C GLU A 55 -8.44 -18.41 15.44
N GLY A 56 -9.19 -17.30 15.46
CA GLY A 56 -9.20 -16.33 16.55
C GLY A 56 -8.17 -15.20 16.45
N ARG A 57 -7.43 -15.09 15.34
CA ARG A 57 -6.53 -13.95 15.08
C ARG A 57 -7.31 -12.78 14.48
N ILE A 58 -7.03 -11.58 14.99
CA ILE A 58 -7.53 -10.33 14.45
C ILE A 58 -6.41 -9.68 13.64
N PHE A 59 -6.71 -9.32 12.40
CA PHE A 59 -5.80 -8.62 11.51
C PHE A 59 -6.16 -7.14 11.37
N LEU A 60 -5.12 -6.33 11.25
CA LEU A 60 -5.26 -4.90 11.04
C LEU A 60 -5.23 -4.61 9.54
N THR A 61 -6.06 -3.68 9.09
CA THR A 61 -6.01 -3.18 7.71
C THR A 61 -4.96 -2.10 7.49
N GLY A 62 -4.29 -1.59 8.52
CA GLY A 62 -3.35 -0.46 8.37
C GLY A 62 -4.03 0.83 7.89
N GLU A 63 -3.30 1.72 7.21
CA GLU A 63 -3.75 3.04 6.71
C GLU A 63 -4.58 2.97 5.41
N HIS A 64 -5.54 2.05 5.33
CA HIS A 64 -6.43 1.97 4.18
C HIS A 64 -7.69 2.84 4.34
N ILE A 65 -8.12 3.44 3.23
CA ILE A 65 -9.33 4.27 3.19
C ILE A 65 -10.57 3.41 2.89
N CYS A 66 -11.65 3.72 3.60
CA CYS A 66 -12.93 3.02 3.58
C CYS A 66 -14.10 4.01 3.43
N PRO A 67 -15.25 3.58 2.88
CA PRO A 67 -16.32 4.50 2.54
C PRO A 67 -16.91 5.22 3.76
N TRP A 68 -17.07 4.54 4.91
CA TRP A 68 -17.67 5.12 6.11
C TRP A 68 -16.88 6.30 6.68
N GLN A 69 -15.56 6.38 6.44
CA GLN A 69 -14.74 7.51 6.91
C GLN A 69 -15.23 8.84 6.31
N PHE A 70 -15.78 8.83 5.09
CA PHE A 70 -16.38 10.01 4.45
C PHE A 70 -17.75 10.39 5.03
N TYR A 71 -18.34 9.57 5.89
CA TYR A 71 -19.57 9.86 6.63
C TYR A 71 -19.25 10.27 8.07
N GLU A 72 -18.20 9.69 8.67
CA GLU A 72 -17.87 9.86 10.08
C GLU A 72 -16.92 11.03 10.36
N ASP A 73 -15.94 11.29 9.49
CA ASP A 73 -14.99 12.39 9.65
C ASP A 73 -15.49 13.66 8.93
N PRO A 74 -15.84 14.73 9.65
CA PRO A 74 -16.27 15.99 9.04
C PRO A 74 -15.24 16.61 8.09
N ALA A 75 -13.94 16.34 8.30
CA ALA A 75 -12.89 16.83 7.41
C ALA A 75 -12.93 16.16 6.02
N LEU A 76 -13.53 14.97 5.93
CA LEU A 76 -13.64 14.20 4.69
C LEU A 76 -14.98 14.42 3.96
N HIS A 77 -16.01 14.95 4.63
CA HIS A 77 -17.33 15.21 4.02
C HIS A 77 -17.28 15.96 2.67
N PRO A 78 -16.45 17.01 2.48
CA PRO A 78 -16.38 17.72 1.21
C PRO A 78 -15.91 16.86 0.02
N PHE A 79 -15.23 15.74 0.28
CA PHE A 79 -14.65 14.87 -0.74
C PHE A 79 -15.49 13.62 -1.00
N LYS A 80 -16.57 13.42 -0.25
CA LYS A 80 -17.36 12.18 -0.24
C LYS A 80 -17.82 11.76 -1.63
N ASP A 81 -18.50 12.64 -2.35
CA ASP A 81 -19.10 12.30 -3.64
C ASP A 81 -18.00 11.94 -4.66
N ALA A 82 -16.93 12.73 -4.71
CA ALA A 82 -15.77 12.46 -5.56
C ALA A 82 -15.09 11.14 -5.21
N ALA A 83 -14.95 10.81 -3.93
CA ALA A 83 -14.34 9.56 -3.49
C ALA A 83 -15.21 8.34 -3.85
N LEU A 84 -16.54 8.45 -3.71
CA LEU A 84 -17.48 7.41 -4.12
C LEU A 84 -17.48 7.21 -5.65
N GLU A 85 -17.48 8.30 -6.42
CA GLU A 85 -17.36 8.23 -7.88
C GLU A 85 -16.03 7.60 -8.32
N LEU A 86 -14.92 8.02 -7.72
CA LEU A 86 -13.60 7.46 -8.02
C LEU A 86 -13.51 5.98 -7.64
N ALA A 87 -14.17 5.58 -6.54
CA ALA A 87 -14.22 4.19 -6.13
C ALA A 87 -14.95 3.30 -7.15
N GLU A 88 -15.97 3.80 -7.83
CA GLU A 88 -16.68 3.04 -8.87
C GLU A 88 -16.06 3.17 -10.26
N PHE A 89 -15.08 4.06 -10.43
CA PHE A 89 -14.44 4.27 -11.72
C PHE A 89 -13.59 3.07 -12.15
N GLU A 90 -13.98 2.44 -13.25
CA GLU A 90 -13.21 1.35 -13.86
C GLU A 90 -12.09 1.93 -14.74
N TRP A 91 -10.85 1.67 -14.33
CA TRP A 91 -9.69 2.13 -15.08
C TRP A 91 -9.45 1.20 -16.27
N PRO A 92 -9.44 1.70 -17.51
CA PRO A 92 -9.30 0.85 -18.70
C PRO A 92 -7.90 0.21 -18.81
N ARG A 93 -6.91 0.77 -18.10
CA ARG A 93 -5.54 0.27 -18.01
C ARG A 93 -4.87 0.83 -16.75
N SER A 94 -3.79 0.18 -16.31
CA SER A 94 -2.93 0.72 -15.25
C SER A 94 -2.42 2.11 -15.65
N PRO A 95 -2.39 3.09 -14.72
CA PRO A 95 -1.72 4.37 -14.96
C PRO A 95 -0.20 4.22 -15.07
N TYR A 96 0.37 3.07 -14.68
CA TYR A 96 1.79 2.76 -14.77
C TYR A 96 2.07 1.92 -16.03
N ASP A 97 2.44 2.58 -17.12
CA ASP A 97 2.81 1.91 -18.37
C ASP A 97 4.27 1.42 -18.30
N ALA A 98 4.45 0.10 -18.28
CA ALA A 98 5.77 -0.53 -18.17
C ALA A 98 6.74 -0.10 -19.27
N GLU A 99 6.25 0.05 -20.50
CA GLU A 99 7.09 0.37 -21.65
C GLU A 99 7.53 1.83 -21.58
N VAL A 100 6.63 2.73 -21.17
CA VAL A 100 6.99 4.13 -20.89
C VAL A 100 8.06 4.20 -19.79
N LEU A 101 7.91 3.39 -18.74
CA LEU A 101 8.87 3.35 -17.63
C LEU A 101 10.25 2.79 -18.05
N ARG A 102 10.30 1.86 -19.01
CA ARG A 102 11.55 1.31 -19.58
C ARG A 102 12.22 2.23 -20.58
N GLU A 103 11.45 2.95 -21.41
CA GLU A 103 12.02 3.64 -22.58
C GLU A 103 12.09 5.16 -22.41
N ALA A 104 11.19 5.74 -21.62
CA ALA A 104 11.02 7.19 -21.53
C ALA A 104 11.05 7.73 -20.09
N ALA A 105 11.26 6.88 -19.08
CA ALA A 105 11.33 7.35 -17.70
C ALA A 105 12.48 8.34 -17.47
N PRO A 106 12.26 9.37 -16.65
CA PRO A 106 13.34 10.20 -16.16
C PRO A 106 14.27 9.40 -15.26
N VAL A 107 15.46 9.95 -15.05
CA VAL A 107 16.36 9.54 -13.98
C VAL A 107 15.64 9.66 -12.64
N CYS A 108 15.61 8.58 -11.87
CA CYS A 108 14.86 8.47 -10.63
C CYS A 108 15.72 7.91 -9.50
N ALA A 109 15.42 8.31 -8.27
CA ALA A 109 15.84 7.60 -7.07
C ALA A 109 14.61 7.32 -6.21
N ALA A 110 14.58 6.15 -5.56
CA ALA A 110 13.45 5.73 -4.74
C ALA A 110 13.93 5.16 -3.40
N ALA A 111 13.26 5.51 -2.31
CA ALA A 111 13.48 4.83 -1.03
C ALA A 111 12.69 3.53 -1.02
N VAL A 112 13.35 2.43 -0.64
CA VAL A 112 12.73 1.11 -0.51
C VAL A 112 13.02 0.60 0.89
N TYR A 113 11.97 0.46 1.70
CA TYR A 113 12.09 -0.05 3.06
C TYR A 113 11.94 -1.58 3.05
N VAL A 114 12.89 -2.28 3.68
CA VAL A 114 12.94 -3.75 3.65
C VAL A 114 11.74 -4.37 4.38
N ASP A 115 11.39 -3.82 5.53
CA ASP A 115 10.36 -4.36 6.43
C ASP A 115 9.04 -3.57 6.37
N ASP A 116 8.72 -2.95 5.23
CA ASP A 116 7.51 -2.13 5.05
C ASP A 116 6.23 -2.99 5.15
N ILE A 117 5.34 -2.62 6.06
CA ILE A 117 4.08 -3.33 6.28
C ILE A 117 3.02 -3.07 5.19
N PHE A 118 3.21 -2.04 4.36
CA PHE A 118 2.26 -1.61 3.34
C PHE A 118 2.66 -2.00 1.93
N VAL A 119 3.94 -1.94 1.61
CA VAL A 119 4.46 -2.22 0.27
C VAL A 119 5.49 -3.34 0.35
N PRO A 120 5.17 -4.56 -0.11
CA PRO A 120 6.12 -5.66 -0.10
C PRO A 120 7.43 -5.30 -0.80
N PHE A 121 8.54 -5.75 -0.23
CA PHE A 121 9.88 -5.44 -0.73
C PHE A 121 10.08 -5.91 -2.16
N GLU A 122 9.62 -7.11 -2.49
CA GLU A 122 9.73 -7.70 -3.82
C GLU A 122 8.94 -6.92 -4.86
N GLU A 123 7.77 -6.38 -4.51
CA GLU A 123 6.96 -5.55 -5.40
C GLU A 123 7.61 -4.18 -5.65
N SER A 124 8.19 -3.59 -4.59
CA SER A 124 9.01 -2.37 -4.70
C SER A 124 10.18 -2.59 -5.67
N LEU A 125 10.92 -3.69 -5.52
CA LEU A 125 12.04 -4.00 -6.40
C LEU A 125 11.60 -4.33 -7.83
N ALA A 126 10.49 -5.07 -8.01
CA ALA A 126 9.96 -5.35 -9.35
C ALA A 126 9.61 -4.05 -10.11
N THR A 127 9.05 -3.07 -9.40
CA THR A 127 8.80 -1.73 -9.95
C THR A 127 10.12 -1.02 -10.27
N ALA A 128 11.07 -1.00 -9.32
CA ALA A 128 12.40 -0.40 -9.52
C ALA A 128 13.11 -0.97 -10.76
N HIS A 129 13.05 -2.28 -10.98
CA HIS A 129 13.65 -2.97 -12.13
C HIS A 129 12.94 -2.72 -13.46
N THR A 130 11.72 -2.19 -13.44
CA THR A 130 11.03 -1.79 -14.68
C THR A 130 11.56 -0.45 -15.20
N PHE A 131 11.94 0.45 -14.30
CA PHE A 131 12.49 1.73 -14.71
C PHE A 131 13.85 1.54 -15.37
N ARG A 132 14.11 2.28 -16.46
CA ARG A 132 15.44 2.30 -17.08
C ARG A 132 16.54 2.72 -16.12
N ASP A 133 16.28 3.82 -15.42
CA ASP A 133 17.29 4.61 -14.72
C ASP A 133 16.84 4.97 -13.29
N LEU A 134 16.35 3.97 -12.55
CA LEU A 134 15.99 4.14 -11.15
C LEU A 134 17.06 3.56 -10.22
N ARG A 135 17.53 4.37 -9.26
CA ARG A 135 18.47 3.96 -8.21
C ARG A 135 17.77 3.82 -6.86
N PRO A 136 17.59 2.59 -6.35
CA PRO A 136 16.93 2.40 -5.07
C PRO A 136 17.89 2.64 -3.90
N LEU A 137 17.45 3.46 -2.93
CA LEU A 137 17.98 3.48 -1.57
C LEU A 137 17.27 2.38 -0.77
N ILE A 138 17.89 1.20 -0.68
CA ILE A 138 17.34 0.08 0.09
C ILE A 138 17.78 0.22 1.54
N THR A 139 16.82 0.20 2.48
CA THR A 139 17.14 0.36 3.90
C THR A 139 16.19 -0.38 4.82
N ASN A 140 16.73 -0.93 5.92
CA ASN A 140 15.96 -1.51 7.02
C ASN A 140 16.01 -0.61 8.29
N ARG A 141 16.52 0.62 8.16
CA ARG A 141 16.62 1.57 9.28
C ARG A 141 15.27 2.19 9.65
N TYR A 142 14.35 2.22 8.69
CA TYR A 142 13.06 2.88 8.82
C TYR A 142 11.95 1.95 8.35
N GLN A 143 10.76 2.23 8.85
CA GLN A 143 9.50 1.67 8.37
C GLN A 143 8.89 2.64 7.35
N HIS A 144 7.63 2.39 6.95
CA HIS A 144 6.88 3.27 6.04
C HIS A 144 6.90 4.76 6.44
N ASN A 145 7.08 5.06 7.73
CA ASN A 145 7.20 6.40 8.27
C ASN A 145 8.59 7.05 8.13
N GLY A 146 9.52 6.50 7.33
CA GLY A 146 10.90 6.99 7.25
C GLY A 146 11.03 8.48 6.96
N ILE A 147 10.16 9.05 6.11
CA ILE A 147 10.15 10.51 5.83
C ILE A 147 9.84 11.32 7.09
N ARG A 148 8.95 10.84 7.95
CA ARG A 148 8.60 11.50 9.20
C ARG A 148 9.71 11.37 10.25
N GLU A 149 10.48 10.29 10.21
CA GLU A 149 11.59 10.07 11.15
C GLU A 149 12.87 10.82 10.75
N ASP A 150 13.28 10.72 9.48
CA ASP A 150 14.53 11.32 9.00
C ASP A 150 14.45 11.74 7.51
N GLY A 151 13.38 12.45 7.16
CA GLY A 151 13.13 12.86 5.78
C GLY A 151 14.26 13.70 5.19
N ALA A 152 14.96 14.51 5.99
CA ALA A 152 16.08 15.32 5.50
C ALA A 152 17.28 14.47 5.06
N ALA A 153 17.63 13.42 5.82
CA ALA A 153 18.72 12.52 5.42
C ALA A 153 18.32 11.66 4.22
N ILE A 154 17.11 11.08 4.23
CA ILE A 154 16.59 10.27 3.12
C ILE A 154 16.58 11.10 1.84
N PHE A 155 16.01 12.30 1.88
CA PHE A 155 15.92 13.17 0.71
C PHE A 155 17.29 13.56 0.16
N ARG A 156 18.26 13.87 1.02
CA ARG A 156 19.64 14.18 0.60
C ARG A 156 20.26 13.01 -0.16
N GLU A 157 20.06 11.78 0.33
CA GLU A 157 20.60 10.59 -0.33
C GLU A 157 19.90 10.30 -1.65
N LEU A 158 18.57 10.47 -1.73
CA LEU A 158 17.83 10.35 -2.98
C LEU A 158 18.30 11.39 -4.02
N GLN A 159 18.53 12.64 -3.61
CA GLN A 159 19.10 13.66 -4.50
C GLN A 159 20.48 13.28 -5.00
N ARG A 160 21.34 12.76 -4.12
CA ARG A 160 22.68 12.29 -4.49
C ARG A 160 22.60 11.18 -5.53
N LEU A 161 21.75 10.18 -5.30
CA LEU A 161 21.53 9.07 -6.24
C LEU A 161 21.01 9.55 -7.59
N ALA A 162 20.01 10.45 -7.60
CA ALA A 162 19.46 11.00 -8.84
C ALA A 162 20.46 11.88 -9.61
N SER A 163 21.41 12.52 -8.92
CA SER A 163 22.40 13.42 -9.54
C SER A 163 23.67 12.70 -10.01
N ASP A 164 23.85 11.44 -9.64
CA ASP A 164 25.05 10.63 -9.93
C ASP A 164 24.90 9.83 -11.25
N HIS A 165 24.00 10.27 -12.14
CA HIS A 165 23.77 9.70 -13.49
C HIS A 165 24.74 10.24 -14.54
#